data_AF-A0A1B6GZJ5-F1
#
_entry.id   AF-A0A1B6GZJ5-F1
#
_cell.length_a   1.000
_cell.length_b   1.000
_cell.length_c   1.000
_cell.angle_alpha   90.00
_cell.angle_beta   90.00
_cell.angle_gamma   90.00
#
_symmetry.space_group_name_H-M   'P 1'
#
loop_
_entity.id
_entity.type
_entity.pdbx_description
1 polymer ?
#
loop_
_entity_poly.entity_id
_entity_poly.type
_entity_poly.pdbx_seq_one_letter_code
_entity_poly.pdbx_strand_id
1 'polypeptide(L)'
;MARGGGGRGGRGGFMMGRGGGMRMPFFPKKNFPPSFVPRHPFDMALCEQAFPRVKPLPAGSEEAFTQALLKRNTDLTPTPQEQAAVLNLVTMVQTAFDNLVVAPGNFDACQVDEARQVGSFKKGTMLTGHNVADIVVILKTLPTKMCVGALGNRILEDLKKTNANEVLALCTNDRGFFEISSSEAAVRVLVATIQYNLRKLDPEIHMDYKTLQSHLAAIRHSRWFEENAHHSSVKVLIRLLRDLK
;
A
#
# COMPACT_ATOMS: atom_id res chain seq x y z
N MET A 1 74.47 10.33 -1.38
CA MET A 1 74.48 11.52 -0.51
C MET A 1 73.22 11.42 0.36
N ALA A 2 73.20 10.92 1.62
CA ALA A 2 73.87 11.40 2.85
C ALA A 2 73.67 12.91 3.04
N ARG A 3 73.15 13.51 4.13
CA ARG A 3 72.77 13.22 5.54
C ARG A 3 71.89 14.44 5.95
N GLY A 4 71.07 14.52 7.00
CA GLY A 4 70.82 13.71 8.19
C GLY A 4 70.37 14.63 9.35
N GLY A 5 69.78 14.02 10.38
CA GLY A 5 69.66 14.54 11.76
C GLY A 5 68.32 15.20 12.14
N GLY A 6 67.64 14.86 13.23
CA GLY A 6 67.90 13.88 14.29
C GLY A 6 67.13 14.21 15.57
N GLY A 7 66.67 13.15 16.26
CA GLY A 7 66.28 13.14 17.69
C GLY A 7 64.80 13.36 18.00
N ARG A 8 64.19 12.76 19.02
CA ARG A 8 64.63 11.79 20.03
C ARG A 8 63.38 11.38 20.84
N GLY A 9 63.28 10.11 21.23
CA GLY A 9 62.40 9.62 22.30
C GLY A 9 61.13 8.91 21.81
N GLY A 10 60.90 7.62 22.00
CA GLY A 10 61.64 6.62 22.75
C GLY A 10 60.66 5.59 23.30
N ARG A 11 60.88 4.30 22.96
CA ARG A 11 60.47 3.06 23.67
C ARG A 11 58.95 2.87 23.89
N GLY A 12 58.32 1.80 23.48
CA GLY A 12 58.77 0.45 23.17
C GLY A 12 57.60 -0.46 23.55
N GLY A 13 57.17 -1.33 22.63
CA GLY A 13 56.38 -2.49 23.04
C GLY A 13 57.24 -3.36 23.96
N PHE A 14 56.62 -4.04 24.93
CA PHE A 14 56.86 -5.44 25.30
C PHE A 14 56.15 -5.79 26.63
N MET A 15 55.58 -6.99 26.65
CA MET A 15 55.34 -7.90 27.78
C MET A 15 54.11 -7.73 28.69
N MET A 16 53.18 -8.67 28.52
CA MET A 16 52.69 -9.62 29.54
C MET A 16 53.24 -9.41 30.97
N GLY A 17 52.34 -9.16 31.93
CA GLY A 17 52.68 -9.04 33.34
C GLY A 17 51.47 -9.15 34.26
N ARG A 18 51.07 -10.40 34.51
CA ARG A 18 50.48 -10.94 35.74
C ARG A 18 50.43 -9.99 36.96
N GLY A 19 49.22 -9.70 37.46
CA GLY A 19 48.97 -9.30 38.85
C GLY A 19 48.55 -7.85 39.08
N GLY A 20 47.34 -7.65 39.61
CA GLY A 20 46.89 -6.34 40.11
C GLY A 20 45.38 -6.15 39.95
N GLY A 21 44.61 -6.68 40.90
CA GLY A 21 43.17 -6.54 40.91
C GLY A 21 42.74 -5.08 41.06
N MET A 22 42.08 -4.55 40.03
CA MET A 22 41.15 -3.44 40.19
C MET A 22 39.76 -4.00 39.88
N ARG A 23 39.10 -4.51 40.93
CA ARG A 23 37.68 -4.86 40.89
C ARG A 23 36.93 -3.56 40.61
N MET A 24 36.56 -3.35 39.35
CA MET A 24 35.47 -2.43 39.00
C MET A 24 34.29 -2.75 39.93
N PRO A 25 33.67 -1.77 40.61
CA PRO A 25 32.52 -2.03 41.45
C PRO A 25 31.50 -2.78 40.61
N PHE A 26 31.20 -4.00 41.05
CA PHE A 26 30.17 -4.84 40.47
C PHE A 26 28.86 -4.13 40.75
N PHE A 27 28.44 -3.24 39.86
CA PHE A 27 27.09 -2.69 39.91
C PHE A 27 26.17 -3.90 39.82
N PRO A 28 25.41 -4.23 40.88
CA PRO A 28 24.47 -5.32 40.81
C PRO A 28 23.52 -4.96 39.67
N LYS A 29 23.36 -5.88 38.70
CA LYS A 29 22.29 -5.84 37.69
C LYS A 29 20.93 -5.91 38.40
N LYS A 30 20.59 -4.88 39.16
CA LYS A 30 19.27 -4.69 39.73
C LYS A 30 18.46 -3.93 38.69
N ASN A 31 17.49 -4.65 38.14
CA ASN A 31 16.24 -4.11 37.64
C ASN A 31 16.27 -3.42 36.28
N PHE A 32 16.96 -4.01 35.29
CA PHE A 32 16.42 -3.86 33.94
C PHE A 32 15.10 -4.64 33.91
N PRO A 33 13.95 -4.02 33.56
CA PRO A 33 12.73 -4.77 33.33
C PRO A 33 13.05 -5.87 32.31
N PRO A 34 12.53 -7.10 32.47
CA PRO A 34 12.77 -8.15 31.50
C PRO A 34 12.39 -7.58 30.13
N SER A 35 13.36 -7.58 29.20
CA SER A 35 13.13 -7.14 27.84
C SER A 35 11.84 -7.79 27.35
N PHE A 36 10.89 -7.00 26.86
CA PHE A 36 9.69 -7.55 26.27
C PHE A 36 10.11 -8.53 25.18
N VAL A 37 9.81 -9.81 25.38
CA VAL A 37 10.01 -10.85 24.38
C VAL A 37 8.65 -11.04 23.71
N PRO A 38 8.49 -10.61 22.45
CA PRO A 38 7.25 -10.86 21.72
C PRO A 38 7.02 -12.37 21.67
N ARG A 39 5.92 -12.83 22.27
CA ARG A 39 5.46 -14.22 22.15
C ARG A 39 4.47 -14.28 21.02
N HIS A 40 4.69 -15.17 20.06
CA HIS A 40 3.67 -15.46 19.06
C HIS A 40 2.43 -16.07 19.74
N PRO A 41 1.21 -15.60 19.42
CA PRO A 41 0.00 -16.29 19.81
C PRO A 41 0.00 -17.73 19.29
N PHE A 42 -0.76 -18.59 19.97
CA PHE A 42 -0.96 -19.96 19.50
C PHE A 42 -1.66 -19.97 18.14
N ASP A 43 -1.13 -20.75 17.20
CA ASP A 43 -1.73 -21.03 15.89
C ASP A 43 -1.54 -22.52 15.59
N MET A 44 -2.66 -23.24 15.47
CA MET A 44 -2.67 -24.68 15.19
C MET A 44 -2.00 -25.01 13.85
N ALA A 45 -2.14 -24.14 12.84
CA ALA A 45 -1.60 -24.38 11.51
C ALA A 45 -0.06 -24.38 11.49
N LEU A 46 0.58 -23.68 12.43
CA LEU A 46 2.05 -23.63 12.54
C LEU A 46 2.65 -24.80 13.33
N CYS A 47 1.84 -25.55 14.06
CA CYS A 47 2.31 -26.59 14.96
C CYS A 47 1.48 -27.87 14.93
N GLU A 48 0.80 -28.16 13.81
CA GLU A 48 -0.09 -29.32 13.66
C GLU A 48 0.58 -30.65 14.05
N GLN A 49 1.88 -30.80 13.79
CA GLN A 49 2.67 -31.99 14.18
C GLN A 49 2.75 -32.21 15.70
N ALA A 50 2.68 -31.14 16.49
CA ALA A 50 2.64 -31.23 17.95
C ALA A 50 1.26 -31.63 18.48
N PHE A 51 0.22 -31.58 17.63
CA PHE A 51 -1.17 -31.88 17.97
C PHE A 51 -1.75 -32.98 17.06
N PRO A 52 -1.20 -34.21 17.11
CA PRO A 52 -1.73 -35.31 16.33
C PRO A 52 -3.19 -35.59 16.73
N ARG A 53 -4.07 -35.72 15.74
CA ARG A 53 -5.47 -36.03 15.99
C ARG A 53 -5.60 -37.45 16.55
N VAL A 54 -6.31 -37.57 17.68
CA VAL A 54 -6.60 -38.87 18.31
C VAL A 54 -7.54 -39.73 17.44
N LYS A 55 -8.40 -39.08 16.64
CA LYS A 55 -9.28 -39.73 15.67
C LYS A 55 -9.11 -39.07 14.30
N PRO A 56 -9.12 -39.82 13.19
CA PRO A 56 -9.10 -39.22 11.86
C PRO A 56 -10.33 -38.33 11.66
N LEU A 57 -10.19 -37.32 10.81
CA LEU A 57 -11.35 -36.54 10.40
C LEU A 57 -12.37 -37.48 9.72
N PRO A 58 -13.67 -37.40 10.05
CA PRO A 58 -14.68 -38.12 9.29
C PRO A 58 -14.60 -37.72 7.82
N ALA A 59 -14.65 -38.71 6.93
CA ALA A 59 -14.67 -38.47 5.49
C ALA A 59 -15.85 -37.54 5.14
N GLY A 60 -15.57 -36.49 4.35
CA GLY A 60 -16.57 -35.50 3.94
C GLY A 60 -17.00 -34.49 5.00
N SER A 61 -16.40 -34.48 6.19
CA SER A 61 -16.77 -33.53 7.27
C SER A 61 -16.66 -32.05 6.87
N GLU A 62 -15.79 -31.71 5.92
CA GLU A 62 -15.59 -30.33 5.45
C GLU A 62 -16.21 -30.05 4.07
N GLU A 63 -16.80 -31.06 3.40
CA GLU A 63 -17.32 -30.91 2.04
C GLU A 63 -18.49 -29.92 1.99
N ALA A 64 -19.47 -30.09 2.89
CA ALA A 64 -20.63 -29.20 2.95
C ALA A 64 -20.21 -27.75 3.30
N PHE A 65 -19.24 -27.59 4.20
CA PHE A 65 -18.73 -26.27 4.55
C PHE A 65 -17.97 -25.63 3.38
N THR A 66 -17.11 -26.40 2.71
CA THR A 66 -16.38 -25.94 1.51
C THR A 66 -17.35 -25.52 0.41
N GLN A 67 -18.39 -26.31 0.16
CA GLN A 67 -19.43 -25.95 -0.82
C GLN A 67 -20.18 -24.66 -0.42
N ALA A 68 -20.48 -24.47 0.86
CA ALA A 68 -21.10 -23.24 1.34
C ALA A 68 -20.20 -22.01 1.15
N LEU A 69 -18.89 -22.13 1.43
CA LEU A 69 -17.91 -21.06 1.21
C LEU A 69 -17.80 -20.70 -0.27
N LEU A 70 -17.73 -21.70 -1.15
CA LEU A 70 -17.65 -21.48 -2.60
C LEU A 70 -18.92 -20.84 -3.14
N LYS A 71 -20.10 -21.29 -2.69
CA LYS A 71 -21.38 -20.69 -3.05
C LYS A 71 -21.43 -19.22 -2.60
N ARG A 72 -21.12 -18.93 -1.34
CA ARG A 72 -21.12 -17.56 -0.84
C ARG A 72 -20.12 -16.67 -1.57
N ASN A 73 -18.95 -17.20 -1.91
CA ASN A 73 -18.00 -16.44 -2.73
C ASN A 73 -18.55 -16.12 -4.12
N THR A 74 -19.26 -17.05 -4.77
CA THR A 74 -19.92 -16.79 -6.05
C THR A 74 -20.96 -15.68 -5.92
N ASP A 75 -21.79 -15.74 -4.87
CA ASP A 75 -22.80 -14.70 -4.59
C ASP A 75 -22.17 -13.32 -4.34
N LEU A 76 -20.94 -13.27 -3.81
CA LEU A 76 -20.20 -12.04 -3.53
C LEU A 76 -19.35 -11.55 -4.71
N THR A 77 -19.13 -12.37 -5.74
CA THR A 77 -18.23 -12.02 -6.85
C THR A 77 -18.95 -11.07 -7.80
N PRO A 78 -18.35 -9.94 -8.23
CA PRO A 78 -18.97 -9.04 -9.18
C PRO A 78 -19.37 -9.76 -10.47
N THR A 79 -20.54 -9.44 -11.00
CA THR A 79 -21.03 -10.01 -12.25
C THR A 79 -20.14 -9.62 -13.43
N PRO A 80 -20.16 -10.36 -14.56
CA PRO A 80 -19.39 -9.98 -15.75
C PRO A 80 -19.67 -8.56 -16.25
N GLN A 81 -20.92 -8.10 -16.12
CA GLN A 81 -21.34 -6.74 -16.47
C GLN A 81 -20.67 -5.71 -15.55
N GLU A 82 -20.73 -5.93 -14.23
CA GLU A 82 -20.07 -5.07 -13.25
C GLU A 82 -18.54 -5.00 -13.48
N GLN A 83 -17.92 -6.16 -13.75
CA GLN A 83 -16.49 -6.23 -14.03
C GLN A 83 -16.12 -5.43 -15.29
N ALA A 84 -16.91 -5.57 -16.36
CA ALA A 84 -16.69 -4.85 -17.60
C ALA A 84 -16.86 -3.33 -17.43
N ALA A 85 -17.93 -2.90 -16.75
CA ALA A 85 -18.19 -1.49 -16.50
C ALA A 85 -17.03 -0.81 -15.73
N VAL A 86 -16.54 -1.45 -14.66
CA VAL A 86 -15.42 -0.94 -13.87
C VAL A 86 -14.12 -0.96 -14.68
N LEU A 87 -13.84 -2.04 -15.40
CA LEU A 87 -12.64 -2.16 -16.23
C LEU A 87 -12.59 -1.07 -17.32
N ASN A 88 -13.72 -0.83 -17.99
CA ASN A 88 -13.81 0.19 -19.02
C ASN A 88 -13.50 1.57 -18.44
N LEU A 89 -14.16 1.96 -17.34
CA LEU A 89 -13.93 3.26 -16.70
C LEU A 89 -12.50 3.42 -16.18
N VAL A 90 -11.94 2.39 -15.53
CA VAL A 90 -10.54 2.41 -15.08
C VAL A 90 -9.57 2.59 -16.25
N THR A 91 -9.79 1.88 -17.36
CA THR A 91 -8.92 1.93 -18.54
C THR A 91 -8.93 3.32 -19.16
N MET A 92 -10.10 3.95 -19.27
CA MET A 92 -10.24 5.31 -19.78
C MET A 92 -9.52 6.32 -18.87
N VAL A 93 -9.77 6.27 -17.56
CA VAL A 93 -9.13 7.18 -16.59
C VAL A 93 -7.61 6.98 -16.57
N GLN A 94 -7.14 5.74 -16.57
CA GLN A 94 -5.71 5.43 -16.62
C GLN A 94 -5.07 5.98 -17.89
N THR A 95 -5.68 5.78 -19.05
CA THR A 95 -5.17 6.28 -20.33
C THR A 95 -5.08 7.82 -20.34
N ALA A 96 -6.07 8.50 -19.75
CA ALA A 96 -6.03 9.96 -19.60
C ALA A 96 -4.83 10.42 -18.75
N PHE A 97 -4.51 9.71 -17.66
CA PHE A 97 -3.32 9.99 -16.87
C PHE A 97 -2.02 9.68 -17.59
N ASP A 98 -1.93 8.54 -18.28
CA ASP A 98 -0.74 8.15 -19.03
C ASP A 98 -0.42 9.21 -20.11
N ASN A 99 -1.45 9.71 -20.80
CA ASN A 99 -1.31 10.83 -21.74
C ASN A 99 -0.86 12.12 -21.06
N LEU A 100 -1.42 12.45 -19.88
CA LEU A 100 -1.08 13.65 -19.14
C LEU A 100 0.37 13.63 -18.61
N VAL A 101 0.90 12.44 -18.28
CA VAL A 101 2.31 12.26 -17.86
C VAL A 101 3.27 12.55 -19.01
N VAL A 102 2.95 12.09 -20.22
CA VAL A 102 3.83 12.24 -21.41
C VAL A 102 3.67 13.62 -22.06
N ALA A 103 2.45 14.12 -22.13
CA ALA A 103 2.09 15.36 -22.81
C ALA A 103 1.18 16.23 -21.92
N PRO A 104 1.74 16.93 -20.91
CA PRO A 104 0.96 17.74 -19.97
C PRO A 104 0.28 18.95 -20.64
N GLY A 105 0.77 19.39 -21.81
CA GLY A 105 0.28 20.58 -22.50
C GLY A 105 0.38 21.82 -21.61
N ASN A 106 -0.67 22.65 -21.61
CA ASN A 106 -0.76 23.88 -20.82
C ASN A 106 -1.44 23.67 -19.45
N PHE A 107 -1.36 22.47 -18.88
CA PHE A 107 -1.94 22.21 -17.56
C PHE A 107 -0.94 22.54 -16.46
N ASP A 108 -1.03 23.76 -15.94
CA ASP A 108 -0.04 24.31 -14.98
C ASP A 108 -0.42 24.08 -13.50
N ALA A 109 -1.61 23.52 -13.22
CA ALA A 109 -2.10 23.35 -11.86
C ALA A 109 -1.28 22.30 -11.07
N CYS A 110 -0.79 21.26 -11.74
CA CYS A 110 0.18 20.31 -11.19
C CYS A 110 0.86 19.49 -12.27
N GLN A 111 1.99 18.87 -11.91
CA GLN A 111 2.70 17.96 -12.80
C GLN A 111 2.56 16.53 -12.28
N VAL A 112 2.00 15.65 -13.11
CA VAL A 112 1.84 14.23 -12.80
C VAL A 112 3.14 13.48 -13.10
N ASP A 113 3.54 12.60 -12.19
CA ASP A 113 4.68 11.71 -12.32
C ASP A 113 4.25 10.34 -12.83
N GLU A 114 3.27 9.73 -12.16
CA GLU A 114 2.80 8.37 -12.44
C GLU A 114 1.37 8.16 -11.91
N ALA A 115 0.61 7.27 -12.54
CA ALA A 115 -0.68 6.79 -12.04
C ALA A 115 -0.66 5.26 -11.89
N ARG A 116 -1.13 4.74 -10.74
CA ARG A 116 -1.16 3.31 -10.43
C ARG A 116 -2.53 2.85 -9.95
N GLN A 117 -3.05 1.80 -10.57
CA GLN A 117 -4.23 1.09 -10.09
C GLN A 117 -3.95 0.43 -8.74
N VAL A 118 -4.88 0.58 -7.80
CA VAL A 118 -4.77 -0.01 -6.45
C VAL A 118 -6.12 -0.56 -5.95
N GLY A 119 -6.18 -0.90 -4.67
CA GLY A 119 -7.44 -1.27 -4.01
C GLY A 119 -7.96 -2.64 -4.43
N SER A 120 -9.27 -2.85 -4.23
CA SER A 120 -9.92 -4.13 -4.50
C SER A 120 -9.96 -4.49 -5.98
N PHE A 121 -10.07 -3.49 -6.86
CA PHE A 121 -10.03 -3.70 -8.31
C PHE A 121 -8.71 -4.34 -8.72
N LYS A 122 -7.58 -3.69 -8.41
CA LYS A 122 -6.25 -4.21 -8.74
C LYS A 122 -5.96 -5.58 -8.11
N LYS A 123 -6.49 -5.83 -6.91
CA LYS A 123 -6.31 -7.09 -6.16
C LYS A 123 -7.25 -8.21 -6.60
N GLY A 124 -8.27 -7.93 -7.41
CA GLY A 124 -9.30 -8.90 -7.78
C GLY A 124 -10.19 -9.34 -6.61
N THR A 125 -10.38 -8.47 -5.62
CA THR A 125 -11.15 -8.72 -4.38
C THR A 125 -12.33 -7.76 -4.24
N MET A 126 -12.85 -7.28 -5.37
CA MET A 126 -14.11 -6.55 -5.43
C MET A 126 -15.28 -7.44 -5.02
N LEU A 127 -16.35 -6.81 -4.55
CA LEU A 127 -17.62 -7.43 -4.18
C LEU A 127 -18.70 -6.92 -5.13
N THR A 128 -19.67 -7.77 -5.47
CA THR A 128 -20.85 -7.37 -6.23
C THR A 128 -21.60 -6.22 -5.53
N GLY A 129 -22.23 -5.34 -6.29
CA GLY A 129 -22.88 -4.13 -5.78
C GLY A 129 -21.92 -3.01 -5.36
N HIS A 130 -20.60 -3.24 -5.39
CA HIS A 130 -19.58 -2.25 -5.04
C HIS A 130 -18.61 -2.01 -6.20
N ASN A 131 -19.13 -1.40 -7.27
CA ASN A 131 -18.43 -1.13 -8.54
C ASN A 131 -17.49 0.08 -8.45
N VAL A 132 -16.58 0.07 -7.48
CA VAL A 132 -15.63 1.16 -7.25
C VAL A 132 -14.20 0.66 -7.37
N ALA A 133 -13.42 1.34 -8.21
CA ALA A 133 -11.99 1.13 -8.35
C ALA A 133 -11.19 2.34 -7.84
N ASP A 134 -9.93 2.10 -7.50
CA ASP A 134 -9.03 3.11 -6.96
C ASP A 134 -7.78 3.24 -7.84
N ILE A 135 -7.40 4.48 -8.17
CA ILE A 135 -6.13 4.81 -8.82
C ILE A 135 -5.41 5.81 -7.93
N VAL A 136 -4.12 5.59 -7.66
CA VAL A 136 -3.27 6.57 -6.98
C VAL A 136 -2.46 7.32 -8.02
N VAL A 137 -2.53 8.65 -7.99
CA VAL A 137 -1.78 9.53 -8.87
C VAL A 137 -0.70 10.23 -8.06
N ILE A 138 0.56 10.11 -8.49
CA ILE A 138 1.71 10.71 -7.84
C ILE A 138 2.05 12.00 -8.56
N LEU A 139 2.08 13.11 -7.84
CA LEU A 139 2.50 14.42 -8.35
C LEU A 139 3.98 14.68 -8.08
N LYS A 140 4.65 15.35 -9.03
CA LYS A 140 5.98 15.94 -8.82
C LYS A 140 5.92 17.20 -7.97
N THR A 141 4.79 17.89 -8.00
CA THR A 141 4.51 19.12 -7.23
C THR A 141 3.89 18.79 -5.87
N LEU A 142 3.79 19.80 -4.99
CA LEU A 142 3.09 19.68 -3.72
C LEU A 142 1.57 19.65 -3.95
N PRO A 143 0.83 18.71 -3.33
CA PRO A 143 -0.59 18.50 -3.60
C PRO A 143 -1.43 19.52 -2.81
N THR A 144 -1.93 20.56 -3.48
CA THR A 144 -2.89 21.51 -2.91
C THR A 144 -4.32 21.02 -3.09
N LYS A 145 -5.25 21.44 -2.21
CA LYS A 145 -6.67 21.07 -2.33
C LYS A 145 -7.27 21.54 -3.67
N MET A 146 -6.88 22.72 -4.13
CA MET A 146 -7.30 23.29 -5.42
C MET A 146 -6.80 22.46 -6.61
N CYS A 147 -5.57 21.94 -6.53
CA CYS A 147 -4.99 21.10 -7.56
C CYS A 147 -5.81 19.81 -7.79
N VAL A 148 -6.37 19.21 -6.74
CA VAL A 148 -7.21 18.00 -6.84
C VAL A 148 -8.43 18.27 -7.73
N GLY A 149 -9.12 19.40 -7.52
CA GLY A 149 -10.28 19.77 -8.34
C GLY A 149 -9.91 20.15 -9.77
N ALA A 150 -8.82 20.90 -9.96
CA ALA A 150 -8.32 21.24 -11.29
C ALA A 150 -7.91 19.99 -12.10
N LEU A 151 -7.26 19.02 -11.44
CA LEU A 151 -6.90 17.74 -12.04
C LEU A 151 -8.13 16.93 -12.41
N GLY A 152 -9.12 16.85 -11.51
CA GLY A 152 -10.38 16.18 -11.77
C GLY A 152 -11.13 16.75 -12.97
N ASN A 153 -11.25 18.08 -13.06
CA ASN A 153 -11.88 18.76 -14.20
C ASN A 153 -11.13 18.50 -15.50
N ARG A 154 -9.79 18.58 -15.47
CA ARG A 154 -8.98 18.31 -16.66
C ARG A 154 -9.19 16.88 -17.18
N ILE A 155 -9.17 15.88 -16.29
CA ILE A 155 -9.41 14.49 -16.69
C ILE A 155 -10.84 14.32 -17.21
N LEU A 156 -11.84 14.91 -16.56
CA LEU A 156 -13.22 14.84 -17.03
C LEU A 156 -13.39 15.45 -18.44
N GLU A 157 -12.76 16.58 -18.72
CA GLU A 157 -12.77 17.20 -20.05
C GLU A 157 -12.13 16.30 -21.11
N ASP A 158 -11.00 15.67 -20.79
CA ASP A 158 -10.32 14.78 -21.73
C ASP A 158 -11.15 13.51 -21.98
N LEU A 159 -11.80 12.96 -20.96
CA LEU A 159 -12.73 11.83 -21.11
C LEU A 159 -13.95 12.19 -21.97
N LYS A 160 -14.53 13.38 -21.80
CA LYS A 160 -15.66 13.85 -22.62
C LYS A 160 -15.31 14.03 -24.09
N LYS A 161 -14.06 14.38 -24.40
CA LYS A 161 -13.57 14.47 -25.79
C LYS A 161 -13.45 13.09 -26.43
N THR A 162 -12.99 12.10 -25.67
CA THR A 162 -12.81 10.72 -26.15
C THR A 162 -14.14 10.00 -26.28
N ASN A 163 -15.08 10.20 -25.34
CA ASN A 163 -16.38 9.52 -25.28
C ASN A 163 -17.52 10.49 -24.98
N ALA A 164 -17.97 11.22 -26.01
CA ALA A 164 -19.03 12.22 -25.89
C ALA A 164 -20.41 11.66 -25.49
N ASN A 165 -20.63 10.35 -25.66
CA ASN A 165 -21.91 9.70 -25.40
C ASN A 165 -22.09 9.27 -23.93
N GLU A 166 -21.01 9.20 -23.15
CA GLU A 166 -21.07 8.73 -21.77
C GLU A 166 -21.26 9.90 -20.80
N VAL A 167 -22.30 9.81 -19.96
CA VAL A 167 -22.57 10.81 -18.93
C VAL A 167 -21.68 10.53 -17.74
N LEU A 168 -20.59 11.30 -17.62
CA LEU A 168 -19.64 11.22 -16.52
C LEU A 168 -19.88 12.35 -15.52
N ALA A 169 -19.89 12.01 -14.23
CA ALA A 169 -19.94 12.93 -13.11
C ALA A 169 -18.57 13.01 -12.41
N LEU A 170 -18.21 14.21 -11.96
CA LEU A 170 -17.03 14.44 -11.12
C LEU A 170 -17.47 14.91 -9.74
N CYS A 171 -17.04 14.20 -8.71
CA CYS A 171 -17.22 14.58 -7.31
C CYS A 171 -15.85 14.80 -6.67
N THR A 172 -15.64 15.96 -6.05
CA THR A 172 -14.42 16.23 -5.28
C THR A 172 -14.71 16.10 -3.79
N ASN A 173 -13.78 15.53 -3.04
CA ASN A 173 -13.93 15.37 -1.59
C ASN A 173 -12.79 16.07 -0.84
N ASP A 174 -13.09 16.59 0.35
CA ASP A 174 -12.12 17.23 1.25
C ASP A 174 -11.00 16.29 1.71
N ARG A 175 -11.18 14.98 1.52
CA ARG A 175 -10.20 13.93 1.81
C ARG A 175 -9.11 13.81 0.74
N GLY A 176 -9.06 14.73 -0.22
CA GLY A 176 -7.96 14.83 -1.19
C GLY A 176 -7.96 13.75 -2.27
N PHE A 177 -9.14 13.22 -2.57
CA PHE A 177 -9.39 12.45 -3.77
C PHE A 177 -10.59 13.04 -4.50
N PHE A 178 -10.66 12.77 -5.79
CA PHE A 178 -11.86 13.01 -6.58
C PHE A 178 -12.36 11.69 -7.15
N GLU A 179 -13.63 11.64 -7.49
CA GLU A 179 -14.30 10.47 -8.03
C GLU A 179 -14.89 10.82 -9.39
N ILE A 180 -14.62 9.97 -10.38
CA ILE A 180 -15.27 10.00 -11.69
C ILE A 180 -16.24 8.83 -11.74
N SER A 181 -17.51 9.13 -11.96
CA SER A 181 -18.59 8.13 -11.91
C SER A 181 -19.35 8.10 -13.22
N SER A 182 -19.60 6.90 -13.72
CA SER A 182 -20.57 6.62 -14.77
C SER A 182 -21.88 6.12 -14.14
N SER A 183 -22.86 5.73 -14.96
CA SER A 183 -24.11 5.12 -14.47
C SER A 183 -23.91 3.77 -13.79
N GLU A 184 -22.81 3.06 -14.07
CA GLU A 184 -22.61 1.67 -13.66
C GLU A 184 -21.37 1.45 -12.79
N ALA A 185 -20.41 2.37 -12.79
CA ALA A 185 -19.15 2.25 -12.07
C ALA A 185 -18.59 3.60 -11.60
N ALA A 186 -17.67 3.57 -10.64
CA ALA A 186 -16.94 4.74 -10.19
C ALA A 186 -15.44 4.45 -10.05
N VAL A 187 -14.62 5.46 -10.34
CA VAL A 187 -13.17 5.43 -10.14
C VAL A 187 -12.77 6.58 -9.21
N ARG A 188 -12.20 6.22 -8.06
CA ARG A 188 -11.63 7.18 -7.11
C ARG A 188 -10.15 7.39 -7.42
N VAL A 189 -9.79 8.65 -7.61
CA VAL A 189 -8.42 9.08 -7.87
C VAL A 189 -7.83 9.67 -6.61
N LEU A 190 -6.96 8.90 -5.97
CA LEU A 190 -6.25 9.23 -4.74
C LEU A 190 -4.98 10.03 -5.08
N VAL A 191 -4.92 11.32 -4.71
CA VAL A 191 -3.79 12.18 -5.07
C VAL A 191 -2.67 12.06 -4.03
N ALA A 192 -1.47 11.75 -4.47
CA ALA A 192 -0.26 11.65 -3.67
C ALA A 192 0.87 12.53 -4.26
N THR A 193 2.01 12.58 -3.60
CA THR A 193 3.21 13.26 -4.10
C THR A 193 4.45 12.40 -3.82
N ILE A 194 5.56 12.72 -4.47
CA ILE A 194 6.84 12.06 -4.24
C ILE A 194 7.30 12.15 -2.77
N GLN A 195 8.00 11.12 -2.29
CA GLN A 195 8.35 10.96 -0.87
C GLN A 195 9.14 12.16 -0.30
N TYR A 196 9.96 12.81 -1.12
CA TYR A 196 10.74 13.98 -0.72
C TYR A 196 9.86 15.21 -0.40
N ASN A 197 8.74 15.36 -1.11
CA ASN A 197 7.81 16.48 -0.92
C ASN A 197 7.02 16.38 0.38
N LEU A 198 6.82 15.19 0.93
CA LEU A 198 6.08 15.00 2.18
C LEU A 198 6.68 15.75 3.37
N ARG A 199 7.98 16.04 3.35
CA ARG A 199 8.67 16.80 4.41
C ARG A 199 8.50 18.32 4.26
N LYS A 200 7.94 18.77 3.14
CA LYS A 200 7.76 20.18 2.78
C LYS A 200 6.29 20.60 2.80
N LEU A 201 5.41 19.74 3.31
CA LEU A 201 3.99 20.02 3.39
C LEU A 201 3.72 21.12 4.41
N ASP A 202 3.15 22.20 3.93
CA ASP A 202 2.44 23.19 4.73
C ASP A 202 0.99 22.70 5.03
N PRO A 203 0.59 22.52 6.31
CA PRO A 203 -0.75 22.09 6.69
C PRO A 203 -1.90 23.04 6.29
N GLU A 204 -1.63 24.33 6.07
CA GLU A 204 -2.68 25.30 5.71
C GLU A 204 -3.06 25.20 4.22
N ILE A 205 -2.10 24.85 3.37
CA ILE A 205 -2.22 24.94 1.91
C ILE A 205 -2.37 23.55 1.28
N HIS A 206 -1.64 22.56 1.81
CA HIS A 206 -1.53 21.24 1.21
C HIS A 206 -2.50 20.24 1.82
N MET A 207 -2.63 19.10 1.15
CA MET A 207 -3.30 17.94 1.71
C MET A 207 -2.59 17.42 2.97
N ASP A 208 -3.39 16.84 3.86
CA ASP A 208 -2.91 16.25 5.10
C ASP A 208 -1.87 15.14 4.88
N TYR A 209 -0.82 15.15 5.70
CA TYR A 209 0.29 14.20 5.63
C TYR A 209 -0.19 12.74 5.75
N LYS A 210 -1.10 12.46 6.70
CA LYS A 210 -1.56 11.07 6.93
C LYS A 210 -2.37 10.55 5.74
N THR A 211 -3.13 11.43 5.11
CA THR A 211 -3.90 11.15 3.90
C THR A 211 -2.98 10.77 2.74
N LEU A 212 -1.97 11.59 2.46
CA LEU A 212 -0.96 11.31 1.41
C LEU A 212 -0.19 10.02 1.68
N GLN A 213 0.19 9.78 2.94
CA GLN A 213 0.88 8.55 3.34
C GLN A 213 -0.01 7.31 3.15
N SER A 214 -1.31 7.42 3.43
CA SER A 214 -2.29 6.36 3.20
C SER A 214 -2.42 6.01 1.72
N HIS A 215 -2.46 7.01 0.83
CA HIS A 215 -2.49 6.81 -0.62
C HIS A 215 -1.21 6.12 -1.13
N LEU A 216 -0.03 6.54 -0.66
CA LEU A 216 1.22 5.86 -0.97
C LEU A 216 1.28 4.43 -0.38
N ALA A 217 0.65 4.20 0.77
CA ALA A 217 0.53 2.86 1.34
C ALA A 217 -0.35 1.95 0.46
N ALA A 218 -1.40 2.46 -0.16
CA ALA A 218 -2.23 1.69 -1.08
C ALA A 218 -1.42 1.11 -2.26
N ILE A 219 -0.45 1.88 -2.79
CA ILE A 219 0.49 1.37 -3.81
C ILE A 219 1.31 0.21 -3.26
N ARG A 220 1.92 0.37 -2.08
CA ARG A 220 2.72 -0.69 -1.44
C ARG A 220 1.88 -1.94 -1.16
N HIS A 221 0.65 -1.76 -0.70
CA HIS A 221 -0.26 -2.87 -0.44
C HIS A 221 -0.65 -3.61 -1.72
N SER A 222 -0.89 -2.90 -2.83
CA SER A 222 -1.20 -3.56 -4.10
C SER A 222 -0.02 -4.33 -4.65
N ARG A 223 1.18 -3.75 -4.64
CA ARG A 223 2.40 -4.46 -5.07
C ARG A 223 2.69 -5.69 -4.21
N TRP A 224 2.66 -5.53 -2.88
CA TRP A 224 2.81 -6.66 -1.97
C TRP A 224 1.78 -7.75 -2.25
N PHE A 225 0.53 -7.37 -2.53
CA PHE A 225 -0.55 -8.32 -2.81
C PHE A 225 -0.31 -9.12 -4.10
N GLU A 226 0.16 -8.47 -5.16
CA GLU A 226 0.52 -9.17 -6.41
C GLU A 226 1.66 -10.16 -6.19
N GLU A 227 2.68 -9.77 -5.44
CA GLU A 227 3.86 -10.60 -5.18
C GLU A 227 3.57 -11.75 -4.20
N ASN A 228 2.71 -11.55 -3.19
CA ASN A 228 2.59 -12.47 -2.03
C ASN A 228 1.19 -13.09 -1.84
N ALA A 229 0.13 -12.54 -2.45
CA ALA A 229 -1.26 -12.90 -2.16
C ALA A 229 -2.14 -13.07 -3.42
N HIS A 230 -1.52 -13.33 -4.59
CA HIS A 230 -2.24 -13.42 -5.87
C HIS A 230 -3.04 -14.73 -6.05
N HIS A 231 -2.84 -15.71 -5.17
CA HIS A 231 -3.53 -17.01 -5.21
C HIS A 231 -5.06 -16.86 -5.13
N SER A 232 -5.78 -17.68 -5.90
CA SER A 232 -7.25 -17.64 -5.98
C SER A 232 -7.92 -17.87 -4.63
N SER A 233 -7.44 -18.84 -3.84
CA SER A 233 -7.97 -19.15 -2.50
C SER A 233 -7.86 -17.96 -1.54
N VAL A 234 -6.77 -17.20 -1.61
CA VAL A 234 -6.57 -15.99 -0.79
C VAL A 234 -7.58 -14.91 -1.18
N LYS A 235 -7.80 -14.69 -2.48
CA LYS A 235 -8.79 -13.72 -2.97
C LYS A 235 -10.22 -14.10 -2.54
N VAL A 236 -10.55 -15.39 -2.63
CA VAL A 236 -11.84 -15.94 -2.15
C VAL A 236 -12.01 -15.69 -0.66
N LEU A 237 -11.01 -16.07 0.16
CA LEU A 237 -11.05 -15.86 1.60
C LEU A 237 -11.20 -14.37 1.96
N ILE A 238 -10.52 -13.47 1.25
CA ILE A 238 -10.65 -12.03 1.49
C ILE A 238 -12.08 -11.54 1.24
N ARG A 239 -12.75 -11.99 0.16
CA ARG A 239 -14.14 -11.60 -0.09
C ARG A 239 -15.05 -12.08 1.04
N LEU A 240 -14.91 -13.33 1.46
CA LEU A 240 -15.69 -13.93 2.55
C LEU A 240 -15.46 -13.19 3.88
N LEU A 241 -14.21 -12.84 4.21
CA LEU A 241 -13.89 -12.09 5.43
C LEU A 241 -14.40 -10.65 5.39
N ARG A 242 -14.48 -10.03 4.21
CA ARG A 242 -15.07 -8.68 4.06
C ARG A 242 -16.59 -8.70 4.25
N ASP A 243 -17.24 -9.79 3.85
CA ASP A 243 -18.69 -10.00 4.06
C ASP A 243 -19.02 -10.34 5.52
N LEU A 244 -18.10 -10.97 6.25
CA LEU A 244 -18.29 -11.30 7.67
C LEU A 244 -18.21 -10.07 8.60
N LYS A 245 -17.55 -9.00 8.18
CA LYS A 245 -17.23 -7.82 9.01
C LYS A 245 -18.36 -6.79 9.01
#